data_AF-A0A8H7BZM8-F1
#
_entry.id   AF-A0A8H7BZM8-F1
#
_cell.length_a   1.000
_cell.length_b   1.000
_cell.length_c   1.000
_cell.angle_alpha   90.00
_cell.angle_beta   90.00
_cell.angle_gamma   90.00
#
_symmetry.space_group_name_H-M   'P 1'
#
loop_
_entity.id
_entity.type
_entity.pdbx_description
1 polymer ?
#
loop_
_entity_poly.entity_id
_entity_poly.type
_entity_poly.pdbx_seq_one_letter_code
_entity_poly.pdbx_strand_id
1 'polypeptide(L)'
;MADNQTVANPTYVPEVLLKKRKINERNAIENARKRAEMRKAKKKSLKTAFKRADEFVHKHRKIQAEEVRIRRQSRKPLNVPEQPKLLFVLRKSGDKDLHPTVKRTLKKLRLAKVHQGVFVKLDEKAAEQLKLIEPYVTYGEPTLKSVQDLVIKRGYAKVKGKRMPISDNMMVEEALGKYNVICVEDIIHEIVSVGEHFEAVNQFLWPFRLNDPVKGWRMKKMEKYQEPGKEAKPMEDDINKMIETMN
;
A
#
# COMPACT_ATOMS: atom_id res chain seq x y z
N MET A 1 -68.66 26.16 -50.15
CA MET A 1 -68.14 26.63 -48.85
C MET A 1 -66.98 25.73 -48.46
N ALA A 2 -65.77 26.27 -48.51
CA ALA A 2 -64.57 25.68 -47.92
C ALA A 2 -63.68 26.87 -47.53
N ASP A 3 -63.89 27.38 -46.33
CA ASP A 3 -63.10 28.48 -45.79
C ASP A 3 -61.70 27.97 -45.47
N ASN A 4 -60.75 28.38 -46.30
CA ASN A 4 -59.35 28.07 -46.17
C ASN A 4 -58.78 28.85 -44.97
N GLN A 5 -58.70 28.21 -43.80
CA GLN A 5 -58.09 28.81 -42.61
C GLN A 5 -56.61 29.10 -42.88
N THR A 6 -56.25 30.38 -42.91
CA THR A 6 -54.86 30.83 -43.00
C THR A 6 -54.13 30.49 -41.70
N VAL A 7 -53.37 29.41 -41.70
CA VAL A 7 -52.47 29.04 -40.60
C VAL A 7 -51.37 30.11 -40.51
N ALA A 8 -51.21 30.73 -39.33
CA ALA A 8 -50.18 31.74 -39.11
C ALA A 8 -48.79 31.18 -39.41
N ASN A 9 -48.02 31.86 -40.29
CA ASN A 9 -46.67 31.48 -40.63
C ASN A 9 -45.80 31.37 -39.36
N PRO A 10 -45.14 30.23 -39.10
CA PRO A 10 -44.24 30.12 -37.96
C PRO A 10 -43.10 31.12 -38.14
N THR A 11 -42.84 31.93 -37.12
CA THR A 11 -41.73 32.90 -37.11
C THR A 11 -40.41 32.17 -37.35
N TYR A 12 -39.83 32.36 -38.53
CA TYR A 12 -38.62 31.65 -38.95
C TYR A 12 -37.42 32.16 -38.16
N VAL A 13 -37.01 31.39 -37.14
CA VAL A 13 -35.80 31.68 -36.36
C VAL A 13 -34.61 31.03 -37.06
N PRO A 14 -33.57 31.79 -37.43
CA PRO A 14 -32.35 31.25 -38.03
C PRO A 14 -31.78 30.08 -37.21
N GLU A 15 -31.43 28.98 -37.88
CA GLU A 15 -30.92 27.75 -37.25
C GLU A 15 -29.66 28.02 -36.40
N VAL A 16 -28.83 28.98 -36.82
CA VAL A 16 -27.63 29.43 -36.11
C VAL A 16 -27.97 29.99 -34.73
N LEU A 17 -29.10 30.71 -34.58
CA LEU A 17 -29.55 31.24 -33.30
C LEU A 17 -30.07 30.12 -32.38
N LEU A 18 -30.78 29.13 -32.93
CA LEU A 18 -31.24 27.97 -32.17
C LEU A 18 -30.07 27.12 -31.66
N LYS A 19 -29.04 26.92 -32.50
CA LYS A 19 -27.78 26.24 -32.11
C LYS A 19 -27.04 27.01 -31.01
N LYS A 20 -26.92 28.34 -31.12
CA LYS A 20 -26.32 29.19 -30.07
C LYS A 20 -27.08 29.12 -28.75
N ARG A 21 -28.42 29.13 -28.77
CA ARG A 21 -29.25 28.99 -27.55
C ARG A 21 -29.01 27.66 -26.83
N LYS A 22 -29.02 26.54 -27.56
CA LYS A 22 -28.74 25.20 -27.00
C LYS A 22 -27.34 25.10 -26.38
N ILE A 23 -26.33 25.70 -27.01
CA ILE A 23 -24.95 25.72 -26.48
C ILE A 23 -24.89 26.56 -25.19
N ASN A 24 -25.52 27.74 -25.17
CA ASN A 24 -25.57 28.60 -24.00
C ASN A 24 -26.29 27.94 -22.82
N GLU A 25 -27.41 27.25 -23.06
CA GLU A 25 -28.13 26.48 -22.03
C GLU A 25 -27.29 25.34 -21.46
N ARG A 26 -26.62 24.56 -22.31
CA ARG A 26 -25.69 23.50 -21.87
C ARG A 26 -24.54 24.06 -21.04
N ASN A 27 -23.92 25.14 -21.48
CA ASN A 27 -22.84 25.80 -20.75
C ASN A 27 -23.32 26.38 -19.42
N ALA A 28 -24.54 26.95 -19.37
CA ALA A 28 -25.14 27.43 -18.13
C ALA A 28 -25.38 26.29 -17.13
N ILE A 29 -25.88 25.15 -17.59
CA ILE A 29 -26.10 23.94 -16.77
C ILE A 29 -24.77 23.40 -16.24
N GLU A 30 -23.75 23.25 -17.08
CA GLU A 30 -22.41 22.83 -16.65
C GLU A 30 -21.80 23.79 -15.63
N ASN A 31 -21.86 25.09 -15.88
CA ASN A 31 -21.33 26.10 -14.99
C ASN A 31 -22.07 26.12 -13.65
N ALA A 32 -23.39 25.90 -13.64
CA ALA A 32 -24.17 25.75 -12.42
C ALA A 32 -23.76 24.50 -11.62
N ARG A 33 -23.55 23.36 -12.29
CA ARG A 33 -23.04 22.13 -11.65
C ARG A 33 -21.65 22.34 -11.06
N LYS A 34 -20.71 22.91 -11.82
CA LYS A 34 -19.34 23.24 -11.36
C LYS A 34 -19.38 24.19 -10.15
N ARG A 35 -20.21 25.24 -10.19
CA ARG A 35 -20.40 26.17 -9.04
C ARG A 35 -20.98 25.48 -7.81
N ALA A 36 -21.94 24.57 -7.98
CA ALA A 36 -22.52 23.81 -6.88
C ALA A 36 -21.50 22.85 -6.25
N GLU A 37 -20.69 22.17 -7.07
CA GLU A 37 -19.58 21.33 -6.62
C GLU A 37 -18.51 22.14 -5.88
N MET A 38 -18.11 23.29 -6.41
CA MET A 38 -17.17 24.19 -5.75
C MET A 38 -17.71 24.71 -4.40
N ARG A 39 -18.99 25.07 -4.32
CA ARG A 39 -19.64 25.46 -3.04
C ARG A 39 -19.65 24.30 -2.03
N LYS A 40 -19.98 23.08 -2.47
CA LYS A 40 -19.92 21.88 -1.62
C LYS A 40 -18.48 21.60 -1.15
N ALA A 41 -17.49 21.74 -2.02
CA ALA A 41 -16.08 21.58 -1.70
C ALA A 41 -15.60 22.64 -0.69
N LYS A 42 -15.98 23.90 -0.88
CA LYS A 42 -15.65 25.00 0.04
C LYS A 42 -16.27 24.83 1.42
N LYS A 43 -17.53 24.35 1.50
CA LYS A 43 -18.17 24.03 2.78
C LYS A 43 -17.49 22.85 3.50
N LYS A 44 -17.00 21.85 2.75
CA LYS A 44 -16.18 20.76 3.30
C LYS A 44 -14.82 21.27 3.78
N SER A 45 -14.14 22.14 3.03
CA SER A 45 -12.82 22.67 3.41
C SER A 45 -12.88 23.59 4.62
N LEU A 46 -13.92 24.39 4.78
CA LEU A 46 -14.13 25.22 5.98
C LEU A 46 -14.30 24.37 7.26
N LYS A 47 -14.98 23.22 7.16
CA LYS A 47 -15.11 22.27 8.28
C LYS A 47 -13.79 21.59 8.64
N THR A 48 -12.87 21.43 7.69
CA THR A 48 -11.55 20.81 7.93
C THR A 48 -10.45 21.82 8.26
N ALA A 49 -10.67 23.11 7.97
CA ALA A 49 -9.71 24.18 8.29
C ALA A 49 -9.63 24.45 9.79
N PHE A 50 -10.76 24.42 10.50
CA PHE A 50 -10.78 24.50 11.96
C PHE A 50 -10.60 23.09 12.55
N LYS A 51 -9.34 22.69 12.75
CA LYS A 51 -9.04 21.53 13.58
C LYS A 51 -9.41 21.85 15.02
N ARG A 52 -10.34 21.10 15.60
CA ARG A 52 -10.75 21.29 16.99
C ARG A 52 -9.56 21.07 17.92
N ALA A 53 -9.48 21.82 19.02
CA ALA A 53 -8.47 21.64 20.07
C ALA A 53 -8.37 20.16 20.50
N ASP A 54 -9.51 19.46 20.56
CA ASP A 54 -9.59 18.02 20.85
C ASP A 54 -8.74 17.14 19.93
N GLU A 55 -8.64 17.46 18.63
CA GLU A 55 -7.83 16.67 17.70
C GLU A 55 -6.34 16.76 18.01
N PHE A 56 -5.88 17.95 18.44
CA PHE A 56 -4.50 18.17 18.84
C PHE A 56 -4.19 17.42 20.14
N VAL A 57 -5.08 17.51 21.14
CA VAL A 57 -4.96 16.80 22.41
C VAL A 57 -4.94 15.29 22.17
N HIS A 58 -5.85 14.77 21.36
CA HIS A 58 -5.92 13.34 21.03
C HIS A 58 -4.64 12.86 20.33
N LYS A 59 -4.14 13.62 19.36
CA LYS A 59 -2.88 13.30 18.67
C LYS A 59 -1.70 13.27 19.65
N HIS A 60 -1.60 14.25 20.55
CA HIS A 60 -0.54 14.30 21.54
C HIS A 60 -0.60 13.11 22.51
N ARG A 61 -1.79 12.80 23.03
CA ARG A 61 -2.03 11.63 23.89
C ARG A 61 -1.64 10.32 23.21
N LYS A 62 -1.96 10.14 21.92
CA LYS A 62 -1.54 8.96 21.15
C LYS A 62 -0.02 8.86 21.05
N ILE A 63 0.66 9.96 20.75
CA ILE A 63 2.13 9.99 20.64
C ILE A 63 2.77 9.62 21.99
N GLN A 64 2.28 10.17 23.10
CA GLN A 64 2.76 9.84 24.45
C GLN A 64 2.52 8.37 24.82
N ALA A 65 1.32 7.85 24.57
CA ALA A 65 1.01 6.45 24.81
C ALA A 65 1.92 5.51 23.98
N GLU A 66 2.21 5.90 22.75
CA GLU A 66 3.10 5.18 21.86
C GLU A 66 4.57 5.22 22.35
N GLU A 67 5.04 6.36 22.82
CA GLU A 67 6.38 6.49 23.43
C GLU A 67 6.54 5.55 24.64
N VAL A 68 5.52 5.48 25.51
CA VAL A 68 5.50 4.53 26.64
C VAL A 68 5.51 3.08 26.14
N ARG A 69 4.77 2.76 25.08
CA ARG A 69 4.77 1.42 24.46
C ARG A 69 6.16 1.04 23.96
N ILE A 70 6.80 1.94 23.21
CA ILE A 70 8.15 1.74 22.65
C ILE A 70 9.15 1.46 23.78
N ARG A 71 9.14 2.28 24.83
CA ARG A 71 10.01 2.12 26.00
C ARG A 71 9.79 0.79 26.74
N ARG A 72 8.54 0.30 26.78
CA ARG A 72 8.22 -1.01 27.37
C ARG A 72 8.68 -2.16 26.49
N GLN A 73 8.50 -2.06 25.17
CA GLN A 73 8.93 -3.10 24.23
C GLN A 73 10.45 -3.23 24.16
N SER A 74 11.20 -2.13 24.21
CA SER A 74 12.66 -2.16 24.17
C SER A 74 13.29 -2.88 25.37
N ARG A 75 12.59 -2.97 26.50
CA ARG A 75 13.04 -3.70 27.70
C ARG A 75 12.80 -5.21 27.65
N LYS A 76 11.89 -5.67 26.79
CA LYS A 76 11.62 -7.11 26.67
C LYS A 76 12.78 -7.77 25.94
N PRO A 77 13.21 -8.99 26.30
CA PRO A 77 14.20 -9.72 25.53
C PRO A 77 13.70 -9.94 24.10
N LEU A 78 14.64 -10.10 23.18
CA LEU A 78 14.37 -10.52 21.81
C LEU A 78 14.48 -12.05 21.79
N ASN A 79 13.49 -12.70 21.19
CA ASN A 79 13.57 -14.13 20.92
C ASN A 79 13.89 -14.26 19.44
N VAL A 80 15.18 -14.32 19.12
CA VAL A 80 15.69 -14.44 17.75
C VAL A 80 16.04 -15.92 17.54
N PRO A 81 15.49 -16.59 16.52
CA PRO A 81 15.88 -17.96 16.22
C PRO A 81 17.36 -18.01 15.81
N GLU A 82 18.02 -19.11 16.15
CA GLU A 82 19.45 -19.31 15.88
C GLU A 82 19.76 -19.41 14.37
N GLN A 83 18.78 -19.88 13.58
CA GLN A 83 18.87 -19.91 12.12
C GLN A 83 18.17 -18.71 11.48
N PRO A 84 18.76 -18.11 10.43
CA PRO A 84 18.15 -16.99 9.72
C PRO A 84 16.88 -17.46 9.02
N LYS A 85 15.74 -16.84 9.35
CA LYS A 85 14.45 -17.13 8.71
C LYS A 85 14.04 -16.03 7.74
N LEU A 86 13.36 -16.42 6.66
CA LEU A 86 12.75 -15.48 5.74
C LEU A 86 11.41 -14.99 6.30
N LEU A 87 11.20 -13.68 6.31
CA LEU A 87 9.90 -13.09 6.61
C LEU A 87 9.40 -12.24 5.45
N PHE A 88 8.11 -12.35 5.16
CA PHE A 88 7.41 -11.38 4.34
C PHE A 88 6.68 -10.38 5.24
N VAL A 89 7.00 -9.10 5.11
CA VAL A 89 6.43 -8.02 5.92
C VAL A 89 5.50 -7.17 5.07
N LEU A 90 4.22 -7.13 5.43
CA LEU A 90 3.18 -6.34 4.79
C LEU A 90 2.75 -5.18 5.68
N ARG A 91 2.63 -3.99 5.09
CA ARG A 91 2.11 -2.81 5.79
C ARG A 91 0.58 -2.77 5.75
N LYS A 92 -0.06 -2.85 6.93
CA LYS A 92 -1.52 -2.78 7.09
C LYS A 92 -2.08 -1.41 7.45
N SER A 93 -1.26 -0.51 8.00
CA SER A 93 -1.73 0.77 8.54
C SER A 93 -1.18 1.99 7.79
N GLY A 94 -1.96 3.07 7.73
CA GLY A 94 -1.60 4.34 7.09
C GLY A 94 -0.56 5.17 7.87
N ASP A 95 -0.23 6.35 7.35
CA ASP A 95 0.80 7.24 7.93
C ASP A 95 0.28 8.17 9.04
N LYS A 96 -1.04 8.14 9.31
CA LYS A 96 -1.69 9.10 10.20
C LYS A 96 -1.39 8.79 11.67
N ASP A 97 -1.01 9.82 12.43
CA ASP A 97 -0.75 9.76 13.88
C ASP A 97 0.36 8.78 14.31
N LEU A 98 1.32 8.48 13.43
CA LEU A 98 2.48 7.64 13.76
C LEU A 98 3.54 8.41 14.57
N HIS A 99 4.13 7.73 15.57
CA HIS A 99 5.32 8.24 16.24
C HIS A 99 6.49 8.38 15.24
N PRO A 100 7.30 9.45 15.30
CA PRO A 100 8.38 9.69 14.34
C PRO A 100 9.37 8.51 14.19
N THR A 101 9.70 7.83 15.28
CA THR A 101 10.58 6.64 15.27
C THR A 101 9.99 5.51 14.44
N VAL A 102 8.70 5.21 14.61
CA VAL A 102 7.98 4.19 13.83
C VAL A 102 7.94 4.57 12.35
N LYS A 103 7.69 5.86 12.05
CA LYS A 103 7.69 6.33 10.66
C LYS A 103 9.06 6.20 10.01
N ARG A 104 10.14 6.45 10.75
CA ARG A 104 11.51 6.27 10.28
C ARG A 104 11.82 4.78 10.03
N THR A 105 11.41 3.87 10.92
CA THR A 105 11.66 2.43 10.73
C THR A 105 10.86 1.84 9.58
N LEU A 106 9.59 2.22 9.41
CA LEU A 106 8.81 1.82 8.23
C LEU A 106 9.46 2.28 6.91
N LYS A 107 10.01 3.50 6.88
CA LYS A 107 10.76 4.00 5.72
C LYS A 107 12.05 3.22 5.48
N LYS A 108 12.80 2.86 6.53
CA LYS A 108 14.02 2.04 6.43
C LYS A 108 13.72 0.68 5.79
N LEU A 109 12.64 0.02 6.22
CA LEU A 109 12.17 -1.24 5.64
C LEU A 109 11.49 -1.08 4.27
N ARG A 110 11.45 0.12 3.70
CA ARG A 110 10.86 0.43 2.39
C ARG A 110 9.32 0.25 2.33
N LEU A 111 8.66 0.26 3.48
CA LEU A 111 7.20 0.15 3.66
C LEU A 111 6.53 1.53 3.71
N ALA A 112 6.61 2.29 2.62
CA ALA A 112 6.16 3.70 2.59
C ALA A 112 4.64 3.88 2.42
N LYS A 113 3.96 2.96 1.73
CA LYS A 113 2.52 2.99 1.46
C LYS A 113 1.83 1.77 2.07
N VAL A 114 0.53 1.88 2.33
CA VAL A 114 -0.29 0.75 2.77
C VAL A 114 -0.32 -0.31 1.67
N HIS A 115 -0.42 -1.58 2.07
CA HIS A 115 -0.39 -2.77 1.19
C HIS A 115 0.93 -2.93 0.42
N GLN A 116 2.01 -2.31 0.90
CA GLN A 116 3.35 -2.64 0.42
C GLN A 116 3.93 -3.80 1.20
N GLY A 117 4.54 -4.73 0.47
CA GLY A 117 5.21 -5.92 1.00
C GLY A 117 6.71 -5.91 0.68
N VAL A 118 7.54 -6.38 1.61
CA VAL A 118 9.00 -6.50 1.45
C VAL A 118 9.47 -7.80 2.12
N PHE A 119 10.42 -8.49 1.50
CA PHE A 119 11.13 -9.61 2.12
C PHE A 119 12.18 -9.10 3.10
N VAL A 120 12.26 -9.71 4.28
CA VAL A 120 13.17 -9.33 5.35
C VAL A 120 13.82 -10.60 5.89
N LYS A 121 15.15 -10.60 5.93
CA LYS A 121 15.93 -11.60 6.66
C LYS A 121 15.79 -11.35 8.16
N LEU A 122 15.44 -12.37 8.93
CA LEU A 122 15.28 -12.26 10.38
C LEU A 122 16.64 -12.29 11.08
N ASP A 123 17.24 -11.10 11.22
CA ASP A 123 18.40 -10.83 12.07
C ASP A 123 17.96 -10.20 13.42
N GLU A 124 18.87 -10.08 14.39
CA GLU A 124 18.61 -9.39 15.66
C GLU A 124 18.08 -7.95 15.45
N LYS A 125 18.74 -7.20 14.55
CA LYS A 125 18.32 -5.83 14.20
C LYS A 125 16.97 -5.79 13.52
N ALA A 126 16.67 -6.78 12.67
CA ALA A 126 15.37 -6.88 12.02
C ALA A 126 14.29 -7.20 13.06
N ALA A 127 14.55 -8.10 14.01
CA ALA A 127 13.64 -8.43 15.10
C ALA A 127 13.32 -7.20 15.98
N GLU A 128 14.32 -6.37 16.32
CA GLU A 128 14.09 -5.10 17.02
C GLU A 128 13.19 -4.14 16.26
N GLN A 129 13.47 -3.96 14.96
CA GLN A 129 12.68 -3.09 14.10
C GLN A 129 11.25 -3.60 13.96
N LEU A 130 11.06 -4.91 13.78
CA LEU A 130 9.76 -5.56 13.66
C LEU A 130 8.95 -5.41 14.95
N LYS A 131 9.56 -5.60 16.12
CA LYS A 131 8.92 -5.41 17.43
C LYS A 131 8.41 -3.98 17.60
N LEU A 132 9.19 -2.99 17.16
CA LEU A 132 8.80 -1.59 17.19
C LEU A 132 7.58 -1.31 16.30
N ILE A 133 7.50 -1.90 15.10
CA ILE A 133 6.43 -1.61 14.13
C ILE A 133 5.27 -2.61 14.13
N GLU A 134 5.35 -3.66 14.96
CA GLU A 134 4.38 -4.75 15.13
C GLU A 134 2.90 -4.35 14.97
N PRO A 135 2.38 -3.26 15.60
CA PRO A 135 0.96 -2.91 15.44
C PRO A 135 0.57 -2.42 14.04
N TYR A 136 1.53 -2.01 13.20
CA TYR A 136 1.29 -1.39 11.90
C TYR A 136 1.56 -2.32 10.71
N VAL A 137 2.22 -3.45 10.96
CA VAL A 137 2.56 -4.45 9.95
C VAL A 137 1.92 -5.79 10.27
N THR A 138 1.90 -6.67 9.30
CA THR A 138 1.65 -8.09 9.43
C THR A 138 2.83 -8.80 8.79
N TYR A 139 3.38 -9.81 9.45
CA TYR A 139 4.51 -10.55 8.91
C TYR A 139 4.39 -12.02 9.26
N GLY A 140 5.05 -12.85 8.47
CA GLY A 140 5.12 -14.30 8.64
C GLY A 140 6.06 -14.91 7.61
N GLU A 141 6.27 -16.21 7.71
CA GLU A 141 7.12 -16.97 6.80
C GLU A 141 6.37 -17.28 5.50
N PRO A 142 6.87 -16.82 4.34
CA PRO A 142 6.21 -17.09 3.06
C PRO A 142 6.56 -18.51 2.58
N THR A 143 5.60 -19.19 1.96
CA THR A 143 5.87 -20.44 1.22
C THR A 143 6.58 -20.15 -0.10
N LEU A 144 7.28 -21.15 -0.65
CA LEU A 144 7.91 -21.08 -1.97
C LEU A 144 6.93 -20.58 -3.04
N LYS A 145 5.70 -21.13 -3.05
CA LYS A 145 4.63 -20.70 -3.95
C LYS A 145 4.29 -19.21 -3.80
N SER A 146 4.19 -18.71 -2.57
CA SER A 146 3.87 -17.31 -2.31
C SER A 146 5.00 -16.38 -2.77
N VAL A 147 6.26 -16.77 -2.57
CA VAL A 147 7.42 -16.02 -3.07
C VAL A 147 7.41 -15.99 -4.60
N GLN A 148 7.23 -17.14 -5.24
CA GLN A 148 7.17 -17.27 -6.69
C GLN A 148 6.05 -16.40 -7.28
N ASP A 149 4.84 -16.48 -6.71
CA ASP A 149 3.70 -15.66 -7.14
C ASP A 149 3.97 -14.16 -7.00
N LEU A 150 4.59 -13.73 -5.89
CA LEU A 150 4.93 -12.33 -5.68
C LEU A 150 5.93 -11.82 -6.71
N VAL A 151 7.01 -12.57 -6.95
CA VAL A 151 8.07 -12.20 -7.89
C VAL A 151 7.55 -12.21 -9.32
N ILE A 152 6.81 -13.25 -9.73
CA ILE A 152 6.33 -13.39 -11.11
C ILE A 152 5.18 -12.42 -11.40
N LYS A 153 4.14 -12.36 -10.53
CA LYS A 153 2.93 -11.57 -10.80
C LYS A 153 3.10 -10.09 -10.47
N ARG A 154 3.92 -9.78 -9.45
CA ARG A 154 4.03 -8.43 -8.87
C ARG A 154 5.46 -7.93 -8.75
N GLY A 155 6.43 -8.64 -9.33
CA GLY A 155 7.84 -8.26 -9.34
C GLY A 155 8.11 -7.04 -10.19
N TYR A 156 8.77 -6.06 -9.59
CA TYR A 156 9.33 -4.92 -10.28
C TYR A 156 10.77 -4.78 -9.83
N ALA A 157 11.67 -4.47 -10.75
CA ALA A 157 13.05 -4.15 -10.48
C ALA A 157 13.26 -2.64 -10.27
N LYS A 158 14.27 -2.32 -9.48
CA LYS A 158 14.80 -0.96 -9.31
C LYS A 158 16.00 -0.77 -10.24
N VAL A 159 15.73 -0.39 -11.49
CA VAL A 159 16.78 -0.12 -12.48
C VAL A 159 17.03 1.38 -12.57
N LYS A 160 18.27 1.83 -12.32
CA LYS A 160 18.67 3.26 -12.37
C LYS A 160 17.71 4.18 -11.59
N GLY A 161 17.20 3.71 -10.45
CA GLY A 161 16.27 4.44 -9.58
C GLY A 161 14.81 4.48 -10.05
N LYS A 162 14.50 3.89 -11.21
CA LYS A 162 13.13 3.78 -11.74
C LYS A 162 12.56 2.40 -11.45
N ARG A 163 11.23 2.35 -11.31
CA ARG A 163 10.47 1.10 -11.15
C ARG A 163 10.15 0.55 -12.53
N MET A 164 10.71 -0.61 -12.88
CA MET A 164 10.45 -1.30 -14.16
C MET A 164 9.95 -2.73 -13.89
N PRO A 165 9.01 -3.26 -14.68
CA PRO A 165 8.59 -4.66 -14.54
C PRO A 165 9.74 -5.59 -14.93
N ILE A 166 9.81 -6.75 -14.28
CA ILE A 166 10.79 -7.79 -14.63
C ILE A 166 10.22 -8.57 -15.81
N SER A 167 10.59 -8.20 -17.04
CA SER A 167 10.15 -8.87 -18.27
C SER A 167 11.16 -9.89 -18.78
N ASP A 168 12.44 -9.53 -18.76
CA ASP A 168 13.49 -10.27 -19.45
C ASP A 168 14.63 -10.62 -18.49
N ASN A 169 15.19 -11.83 -18.64
CA ASN A 169 16.33 -12.28 -17.84
C ASN A 169 17.57 -11.41 -18.05
N MET A 170 17.72 -10.76 -19.20
CA MET A 170 18.82 -9.82 -19.45
C MET A 170 18.85 -8.67 -18.44
N MET A 171 17.67 -8.20 -17.98
CA MET A 171 17.59 -7.14 -16.97
C MET A 171 18.11 -7.62 -15.60
N VAL A 172 17.88 -8.89 -15.29
CA VAL A 172 18.35 -9.52 -14.04
C VAL A 172 19.85 -9.71 -14.11
N GLU A 173 20.36 -10.28 -15.20
CA GLU A 173 21.79 -10.52 -15.41
C GLU A 173 22.61 -9.21 -15.41
N GLU A 174 22.15 -8.14 -16.06
CA GLU A 174 22.84 -6.84 -16.04
C GLU A 174 22.98 -6.28 -14.62
N ALA A 175 21.97 -6.49 -13.77
CA ALA A 175 21.93 -5.94 -12.41
C ALA A 175 22.62 -6.82 -11.38
N LEU A 176 22.46 -8.15 -11.49
CA LEU A 176 22.82 -9.13 -10.47
C LEU A 176 23.80 -10.21 -10.96
N GLY A 177 24.26 -10.17 -12.21
CA GLY A 177 25.19 -11.16 -12.76
C GLY A 177 26.51 -11.28 -11.99
N LYS A 178 26.90 -10.23 -11.25
CA LYS A 178 28.04 -10.25 -10.32
C LYS A 178 27.87 -11.22 -9.15
N TYR A 179 26.63 -11.54 -8.80
CA TYR A 179 26.24 -12.41 -7.71
C TYR A 179 25.82 -13.81 -8.21
N ASN A 180 26.11 -14.12 -9.48
CA ASN A 180 25.69 -15.36 -10.15
C ASN A 180 24.17 -15.57 -10.18
N VAL A 181 23.39 -14.48 -10.18
CA VAL A 181 21.93 -14.48 -10.33
C VAL A 181 21.61 -14.04 -11.76
N ILE A 182 21.21 -14.98 -12.61
CA ILE A 182 21.06 -14.76 -14.05
C ILE A 182 19.58 -14.64 -14.42
N CYS A 183 18.72 -15.42 -13.76
CA CYS A 183 17.31 -15.47 -14.09
C CYS A 183 16.40 -15.18 -12.89
N VAL A 184 15.09 -15.09 -13.16
CA VAL A 184 14.08 -14.87 -12.11
C VAL A 184 14.00 -16.05 -11.13
N GLU A 185 14.30 -17.26 -11.59
CA GLU A 185 14.31 -18.44 -10.71
C GLU A 185 15.44 -18.36 -9.68
N ASP A 186 16.62 -17.91 -10.09
CA ASP A 186 17.75 -17.67 -9.18
C ASP A 186 17.40 -16.62 -8.11
N ILE A 187 16.63 -15.59 -8.46
CA ILE A 187 16.10 -14.60 -7.51
C ILE A 187 15.22 -15.29 -6.45
N ILE A 188 14.30 -16.16 -6.89
CA ILE A 188 13.37 -16.87 -5.99
C ILE A 188 14.16 -17.79 -5.07
N HIS A 189 15.09 -18.56 -5.62
CA HIS A 189 15.95 -19.46 -4.85
C HIS A 189 16.77 -18.70 -3.80
N GLU A 190 17.43 -17.60 -4.19
CA GLU A 190 18.26 -16.81 -3.28
C GLU A 190 17.44 -16.18 -2.14
N ILE A 191 16.19 -15.78 -2.43
CA ILE A 191 15.27 -15.23 -1.42
C ILE A 191 14.81 -16.31 -0.44
N VAL A 192 14.37 -17.47 -0.93
CA VAL A 192 13.83 -18.55 -0.11
C VAL A 192 14.92 -19.16 0.77
N SER A 193 16.10 -19.39 0.20
CA SER A 193 17.25 -19.96 0.91
C SER A 193 17.95 -18.95 1.82
N VAL A 194 17.59 -17.66 1.76
CA VAL A 194 18.23 -16.56 2.50
C VAL A 194 19.76 -16.59 2.30
N GLY A 195 20.17 -16.65 1.03
CA GLY A 195 21.57 -16.82 0.64
C GLY A 195 22.48 -15.63 0.97
N GLU A 196 23.75 -15.73 0.58
CA GLU A 196 24.77 -14.72 0.88
C GLU A 196 24.47 -13.37 0.22
N HIS A 197 23.80 -13.38 -0.92
CA HIS A 197 23.50 -12.19 -1.73
C HIS A 197 22.04 -11.73 -1.58
N PHE A 198 21.33 -12.23 -0.57
CA PHE A 198 19.94 -11.88 -0.26
C PHE A 198 19.70 -10.37 -0.25
N GLU A 199 20.57 -9.57 0.38
CA GLU A 199 20.36 -8.12 0.48
C GLU A 199 20.46 -7.42 -0.88
N ALA A 200 21.37 -7.87 -1.75
CA ALA A 200 21.50 -7.32 -3.11
C ALA A 200 20.27 -7.63 -3.95
N VAL A 201 19.79 -8.87 -3.90
CA VAL A 201 18.56 -9.30 -4.58
C VAL A 201 17.33 -8.57 -4.03
N ASN A 202 17.23 -8.45 -2.71
CA ASN A 202 16.14 -7.74 -2.05
C ASN A 202 16.15 -6.24 -2.38
N GLN A 203 17.31 -5.61 -2.52
CA GLN A 203 17.44 -4.20 -2.93
C GLN A 203 17.11 -3.98 -4.41
N PHE A 204 17.44 -4.95 -5.28
CA PHE A 204 17.04 -4.97 -6.68
C PHE A 204 15.51 -5.02 -6.82
N LEU A 205 14.83 -5.83 -6.00
CA LEU A 205 13.38 -5.86 -5.96
C LEU A 205 12.78 -4.56 -5.39
N TRP A 206 11.85 -3.98 -6.14
CA TRP A 206 11.01 -2.90 -5.67
C TRP A 206 9.96 -3.43 -4.70
N PRO A 207 9.62 -2.72 -3.60
CA PRO A 207 8.58 -3.15 -2.68
C PRO A 207 7.27 -3.52 -3.40
N PHE A 208 6.81 -4.75 -3.17
CA PHE A 208 5.60 -5.30 -3.80
C PHE A 208 4.41 -4.42 -3.45
N ARG A 209 3.58 -4.10 -4.44
CA ARG A 209 2.31 -3.41 -4.21
C ARG A 209 1.20 -4.44 -4.34
N LEU A 210 0.59 -4.79 -3.23
CA LEU A 210 -0.54 -5.70 -3.16
C LEU A 210 -1.86 -4.93 -3.32
N ASN A 211 -2.90 -5.63 -3.75
CA ASN A 211 -4.25 -5.07 -3.83
C ASN A 211 -4.91 -5.07 -2.45
N ASP A 212 -6.01 -4.34 -2.29
CA ASP A 212 -6.81 -4.44 -1.07
C ASP A 212 -7.32 -5.88 -0.90
N PRO A 213 -7.32 -6.43 0.33
CA PRO A 213 -7.83 -7.78 0.56
C PRO A 213 -9.32 -7.84 0.23
N VAL A 214 -9.79 -9.01 -0.21
CA VAL A 214 -11.20 -9.24 -0.60
C VAL A 214 -12.13 -8.82 0.54
N LYS A 215 -13.24 -8.13 0.19
CA LYS A 215 -14.21 -7.56 1.15
C LYS A 215 -14.62 -8.62 2.19
N GLY A 216 -14.44 -8.30 3.47
CA GLY A 216 -14.77 -9.18 4.60
C GLY A 216 -13.56 -9.78 5.30
N TRP A 217 -12.38 -9.78 4.67
CA TRP A 217 -11.14 -10.13 5.33
C TRP A 217 -10.73 -9.01 6.29
N ARG A 218 -11.02 -9.19 7.59
CA ARG A 218 -10.41 -8.34 8.61
C ARG A 218 -8.95 -8.74 8.68
N MET A 219 -8.04 -7.79 8.46
CA MET A 219 -6.65 -7.95 8.88
C MET A 219 -6.65 -8.10 10.40
N LYS A 220 -6.86 -9.32 10.88
CA LYS A 220 -6.75 -9.64 12.30
C LYS A 220 -5.38 -9.18 12.74
N LYS A 221 -5.27 -8.72 13.99
CA LYS A 221 -3.94 -8.68 14.62
C LYS A 221 -3.42 -10.11 14.51
N MET A 222 -2.36 -10.32 13.75
CA MET A 222 -1.56 -11.55 13.86
C MET A 222 -1.30 -11.73 15.36
N GLU A 223 -1.60 -12.90 15.89
CA GLU A 223 -1.23 -13.21 17.26
C GLU A 223 0.29 -13.05 17.37
N LYS A 224 0.73 -12.47 18.49
CA LYS A 224 2.16 -12.23 18.76
C LYS A 224 2.90 -13.54 18.54
N TYR A 225 4.13 -13.48 18.03
CA TYR A 225 5.09 -14.59 18.14
C TYR A 225 5.05 -15.10 19.59
N GLN A 226 4.43 -16.26 19.82
CA GLN A 226 4.18 -16.76 21.16
C GLN A 226 5.47 -17.38 21.71
N GLU A 227 5.74 -17.12 22.99
CA GLU A 227 6.79 -17.79 23.75
C GLU A 227 6.58 -19.33 23.70
N PRO A 228 7.65 -20.13 23.69
CA PRO A 228 7.56 -21.57 23.51
C PRO A 228 6.73 -22.20 24.64
N GLY A 229 5.68 -22.98 24.30
CA GLY A 229 4.91 -23.78 25.28
C GLY A 229 3.38 -23.73 25.20
N LYS A 230 2.77 -23.03 24.24
CA LYS A 230 1.33 -23.15 23.94
C LYS A 230 1.12 -23.74 22.55
N GLU A 231 0.12 -24.59 22.39
CA GLU A 231 -0.24 -25.24 21.11
C GLU A 231 -0.32 -24.19 19.99
N ALA A 232 0.70 -24.21 19.13
CA ALA A 232 0.85 -23.26 18.05
C ALA A 232 -0.19 -23.57 16.97
N LYS A 233 -1.17 -22.68 16.77
CA LYS A 233 -1.79 -22.59 15.46
C LYS A 233 -0.71 -22.09 14.49
N PRO A 234 -0.41 -22.78 13.37
CA PRO A 234 0.68 -22.39 12.50
C PRO A 234 0.44 -20.98 11.96
N MET A 235 1.23 -20.03 12.43
CA MET A 235 1.23 -18.61 12.04
C MET A 235 1.61 -18.43 10.55
N GLU A 236 2.24 -19.47 9.98
CA GLU A 236 2.61 -19.65 8.58
C GLU A 236 1.39 -19.62 7.63
N ASP A 237 0.23 -20.07 8.07
CA ASP A 237 -0.94 -20.21 7.20
C ASP A 237 -1.61 -18.87 6.85
N ASP A 238 -1.56 -17.88 7.74
CA ASP A 238 -2.34 -16.65 7.59
C ASP A 238 -1.69 -15.64 6.64
N ILE A 239 -0.36 -15.57 6.59
CA ILE A 239 0.36 -14.64 5.68
C ILE A 239 0.24 -15.12 4.23
N ASN A 240 0.35 -16.43 4.01
CA ASN A 240 0.30 -17.04 2.69
C ASN A 240 -1.12 -16.95 2.10
N LYS A 241 -2.15 -17.28 2.88
CA LYS A 241 -3.56 -17.06 2.49
C LYS A 241 -3.83 -15.58 2.19
N MET A 242 -3.28 -14.67 2.98
CA MET A 242 -3.45 -13.24 2.74
C MET A 242 -2.79 -12.80 1.43
N ILE A 243 -1.56 -13.24 1.14
CA ILE A 243 -0.88 -12.97 -0.13
C ILE A 243 -1.72 -13.50 -1.30
N GLU A 244 -2.22 -14.74 -1.22
CA GLU A 244 -3.07 -15.34 -2.25
C GLU A 244 -4.34 -14.50 -2.51
N THR A 245 -4.98 -13.96 -1.47
CA THR A 245 -6.17 -13.09 -1.63
C THR A 245 -5.88 -11.70 -2.18
N MET A 246 -4.65 -11.19 -2.00
CA MET A 246 -4.24 -9.84 -2.41
C MET A 246 -3.46 -9.82 -3.73
N ASN A 247 -3.20 -11.01 -4.29
CA ASN A 247 -2.52 -11.21 -5.57
C ASN A 247 -3.32 -10.74 -6.78
#